data_AF-A0A7U0NAF2-F1
#
_entry.id   AF-A0A7U0NAF2-F1
#
_cell.length_a   1.000
_cell.length_b   1.000
_cell.length_c   1.000
_cell.angle_alpha   90.00
_cell.angle_beta   90.00
_cell.angle_gamma   90.00
#
_symmetry.space_group_name_H-M   'P 1'
#
loop_
_entity.id
_entity.type
_entity.pdbx_description
1 polymer ?
#
loop_
_entity_poly.entity_id
_entity_poly.type
_entity_poly.pdbx_seq_one_letter_code
_entity_poly.pdbx_strand_id
1 'polypeptide(L)'
;MEEVQRLALAQQIPADRLNFEYFTADEAISEEGLCRSCEVTLLAGEADHRDDVLSDEERAANRSILICVARARSSTLVPDV
;
A
#
# COMPACT_ATOMS: atom_id res chain seq x y z
N MET A 1 14.19 18.67 8.88
CA MET A 1 12.82 19.25 8.85
C MET A 1 12.33 19.50 7.42
N GLU A 2 13.22 19.79 6.45
CA GLU A 2 12.85 20.04 5.05
C GLU A 2 12.53 18.79 4.20
N GLU A 3 12.99 17.61 4.60
CA GLU A 3 12.85 16.38 3.80
C GLU A 3 11.46 15.73 3.93
N VAL A 4 10.79 15.96 5.06
CA VAL A 4 9.41 15.48 5.34
C VAL A 4 8.34 16.34 4.64
N GLN A 5 8.68 17.55 4.20
CA GLN A 5 7.71 18.45 3.56
C GLN A 5 7.58 18.25 2.04
N ARG A 6 8.52 17.55 1.40
CA ARG A 6 8.33 17.03 0.03
C ARG A 6 7.48 15.75 -0.01
N LEU A 7 7.34 15.05 1.12
CA LEU A 7 6.48 13.87 1.33
C LEU A 7 4.98 14.22 1.46
N ALA A 8 4.57 15.49 1.31
CA ALA A 8 3.18 15.91 1.45
C ALA A 8 2.27 15.52 0.26
N LEU A 9 2.81 14.85 -0.76
CA LEU A 9 2.02 14.11 -1.75
C LEU A 9 1.97 12.61 -1.47
N ALA A 10 2.43 12.14 -0.31
CA ALA A 10 2.13 10.79 0.18
C ALA A 10 0.64 10.77 0.54
N GLN A 11 -0.16 10.42 -0.45
CA GLN A 11 -1.61 10.48 -0.38
C GLN A 11 -2.08 9.58 0.76
N GLN A 12 -2.58 10.21 1.81
CA GLN A 12 -3.13 9.50 2.97
C GLN A 12 -4.29 8.65 2.49
N ILE A 13 -4.15 7.35 2.68
CA ILE A 13 -5.17 6.40 2.32
C ILE A 13 -6.04 6.18 3.57
N PRO A 14 -7.28 6.67 3.59
CA PRO A 14 -8.17 6.42 4.71
C PRO A 14 -8.55 4.93 4.75
N ALA A 15 -8.74 4.41 5.96
CA ALA A 15 -8.94 2.97 6.19
C ALA A 15 -10.10 2.34 5.38
N ASP A 16 -11.07 3.15 4.95
CA ASP A 16 -12.28 2.75 4.24
C ASP A 16 -12.20 2.91 2.71
N ARG A 17 -11.13 3.51 2.15
CA ARG A 17 -10.95 3.65 0.70
C ARG A 17 -9.50 3.42 0.28
N LEU A 18 -9.28 2.34 -0.47
CA LEU A 18 -8.11 2.20 -1.34
C LEU A 18 -8.61 2.31 -2.77
N ASN A 19 -8.36 3.48 -3.36
CA ASN A 19 -8.85 3.84 -4.68
C ASN A 19 -7.93 3.26 -5.76
N PHE A 20 -8.50 2.42 -6.63
CA PHE A 20 -7.88 1.90 -7.84
C PHE A 20 -7.48 3.01 -8.83
N GLU A 21 -8.07 4.21 -8.71
CA GLU A 21 -7.80 5.37 -9.57
C GLU A 21 -6.36 5.94 -9.48
N TYR A 22 -5.51 5.44 -8.58
CA TYR A 22 -4.17 5.98 -8.35
C TYR A 22 -3.04 5.36 -9.18
N PHE A 23 -3.25 4.19 -9.78
CA PHE A 23 -2.26 3.59 -10.67
C PHE A 23 -2.75 3.66 -12.12
N THR A 24 -2.19 4.59 -12.89
CA THR A 24 -2.45 4.66 -14.33
C THR A 24 -1.78 3.46 -15.01
N ALA A 25 -2.61 2.48 -15.36
CA ALA A 25 -2.47 1.58 -16.52
C ALA A 25 -1.03 1.25 -16.95
N ASP A 26 -0.39 0.32 -16.23
CA ASP A 26 0.59 -0.57 -16.83
C ASP A 26 0.04 -2.00 -16.66
N GLU A 27 0.03 -2.77 -17.74
CA GLU A 27 -0.84 -3.94 -17.92
C GLU A 27 -0.67 -5.00 -16.82
N ALA A 28 -1.81 -5.46 -16.27
CA ALA A 28 -1.97 -6.60 -15.34
C ALA A 28 -1.80 -6.38 -13.82
N ILE A 29 -2.31 -5.27 -13.26
CA ILE A 29 -2.67 -5.26 -11.83
C ILE A 29 -3.96 -6.08 -11.65
N SER A 30 -3.85 -7.29 -11.10
CA SER A 30 -5.00 -8.08 -10.64
C SER A 30 -5.54 -7.49 -9.33
N GLU A 31 -6.86 -7.36 -9.18
CA GLU A 31 -7.51 -6.98 -7.92
C GLU A 31 -7.59 -8.11 -6.89
N GLU A 32 -6.84 -9.19 -7.12
CA GLU A 32 -6.86 -10.42 -6.32
C GLU A 32 -5.62 -10.55 -5.41
N GLY A 33 -4.61 -9.69 -5.56
CA GLY A 33 -3.40 -9.74 -4.73
C GLY A 33 -2.45 -10.89 -5.06
N LEU A 34 -2.35 -11.26 -6.35
CA LEU A 34 -1.63 -12.46 -6.81
C LEU A 34 -0.38 -12.19 -7.67
N CYS A 35 -0.19 -10.97 -8.18
CA CYS A 35 0.87 -10.69 -9.16
C CYS A 35 2.04 -9.82 -8.66
N ARG A 36 1.97 -9.23 -7.46
CA ARG A 36 2.94 -8.24 -6.91
C ARG A 36 3.15 -6.97 -7.76
N SER A 37 2.48 -6.81 -8.90
CA SER A 37 2.58 -5.59 -9.73
C SER A 37 2.11 -4.31 -9.02
N CYS A 38 1.28 -4.45 -7.98
CA CYS A 38 0.76 -3.36 -7.16
C CYS A 38 1.51 -3.22 -5.81
N GLU A 39 2.69 -3.83 -5.65
CA GLU A 39 3.48 -3.74 -4.42
C GLU A 39 4.15 -2.37 -4.26
N VAL A 40 3.97 -1.75 -3.09
CA VAL A 40 4.62 -0.47 -2.74
C VAL A 40 5.20 -0.53 -1.33
N THR A 41 6.24 0.26 -1.07
CA THR A 41 6.79 0.43 0.28
C THR A 41 5.80 1.20 1.17
N LEU A 42 5.67 0.78 2.43
CA LEU A 42 4.86 1.44 3.45
C LEU A 42 5.77 2.25 4.39
N LEU A 43 5.63 3.57 4.38
CA LEU A 43 6.39 4.50 5.22
C LEU A 43 5.78 4.64 6.62
N ALA A 44 4.45 4.55 6.75
CA ALA A 44 3.75 4.61 8.02
C ALA A 44 2.35 3.96 7.96
N GLY A 45 1.86 3.52 9.13
CA GLY A 45 0.57 2.86 9.29
C GLY A 45 0.69 1.34 9.46
N GLU A 46 -0.40 0.68 9.86
CA GLU A 46 -0.48 -0.78 10.00
C GLU A 46 -1.44 -1.33 8.96
N ALA A 47 -0.94 -2.22 8.09
CA ALA A 47 -1.73 -2.80 7.02
C ALA A 47 -2.47 -4.07 7.46
N ASP A 48 -3.69 -4.21 6.97
CA ASP A 48 -4.43 -5.47 6.91
C ASP A 48 -4.09 -6.12 5.57
N HIS A 49 -3.09 -6.99 5.58
CA HIS A 49 -2.64 -7.73 4.39
C HIS A 49 -3.72 -8.73 3.98
N ARG A 50 -4.14 -8.67 2.71
CA ARG A 50 -5.12 -9.57 2.09
C ARG A 50 -4.62 -10.22 0.81
N ASP A 51 -3.33 -10.05 0.55
CA ASP A 51 -2.63 -10.75 -0.51
C ASP A 51 -2.20 -12.15 -0.03
N ASP A 52 -2.00 -13.01 -1.02
CA ASP A 52 -1.54 -14.39 -0.83
C ASP A 52 -0.07 -14.58 -1.29
N VAL A 53 0.61 -13.48 -1.63
CA VAL A 53 1.95 -13.52 -2.24
C VAL A 53 3.07 -12.98 -1.35
N LEU A 54 2.77 -12.17 -0.34
CA LEU A 54 3.72 -11.83 0.71
C LEU A 54 3.80 -12.97 1.71
N SER A 55 5.01 -13.31 2.13
CA SER A 55 5.23 -14.30 3.19
C SER A 55 4.72 -13.78 4.54
N ASP A 56 4.55 -14.68 5.51
CA ASP A 56 4.18 -14.30 6.87
C ASP A 56 5.20 -13.33 7.49
N GLU A 57 6.49 -13.50 7.19
CA GLU A 57 7.55 -12.60 7.64
C GLU A 57 7.47 -11.23 6.95
N GLU A 58 7.18 -11.18 5.64
CA GLU A 58 6.99 -9.92 4.91
C GLU A 58 5.79 -9.14 5.45
N ARG A 59 4.65 -9.83 5.67
CA ARG A 59 3.43 -9.25 6.26
C ARG A 59 3.67 -8.76 7.68
N ALA A 60 4.35 -9.54 8.51
CA ALA A 60 4.70 -9.17 9.88
C ALA A 60 5.69 -8.00 9.95
N ALA A 61 6.59 -7.88 8.97
CA ALA A 61 7.51 -6.74 8.89
C ALA A 61 6.80 -5.43 8.53
N ASN A 62 5.64 -5.50 7.86
CA ASN A 62 4.80 -4.35 7.51
C ASN A 62 5.58 -3.24 6.78
N ARG A 63 6.50 -3.64 5.89
CA ARG A 63 7.39 -2.74 5.12
C ARG A 63 6.90 -2.46 3.72
N SER A 64 6.11 -3.36 3.14
CA SER A 64 5.46 -3.20 1.84
C SER A 64 4.05 -3.75 1.89
N ILE A 65 3.21 -3.31 0.95
CA ILE A 65 1.82 -3.72 0.81
C ILE A 65 1.46 -3.87 -0.67
N LEU A 66 0.51 -4.77 -0.98
CA LEU A 66 -0.16 -4.79 -2.27
C LEU A 66 -1.40 -3.88 -2.21
N ILE A 67 -1.30 -2.67 -2.75
CA ILE A 67 -2.35 -1.63 -2.63
C ILE A 67 -3.71 -2.03 -3.22
N CYS A 68 -3.71 -3.00 -4.14
CA CYS A 68 -4.90 -3.49 -4.79
C CYS A 68 -5.83 -4.29 -3.86
N VAL A 69 -5.31 -4.90 -2.79
CA VAL A 69 -6.10 -5.69 -1.83
C VAL A 69 -5.86 -5.35 -0.36
N ALA A 70 -4.73 -4.72 -0.02
CA ALA A 70 -4.43 -4.29 1.34
C ALA A 70 -5.56 -3.40 1.88
N ARG A 71 -5.69 -3.32 3.21
CA ARG A 71 -6.53 -2.32 3.91
C ARG A 71 -5.74 -1.73 5.07
N ALA A 72 -6.26 -0.70 5.74
CA ALA A 72 -5.62 -0.16 6.94
C ALA A 72 -6.23 -0.77 8.20
N ARG A 73 -5.39 -1.21 9.13
CA ARG A 73 -5.75 -1.44 10.54
C ARG A 73 -5.61 -0.17 11.37
N SER A 74 -4.69 0.70 10.97
CA SER A 74 -4.56 2.07 11.47
C SER A 74 -5.60 3.01 10.83
N SER A 75 -5.69 4.24 11.34
CA SER A 75 -6.53 5.28 10.73
C SER A 75 -6.09 5.66 9.31
N THR A 76 -4.81 5.47 9.00
CA THR A 76 -4.18 5.92 7.76
C THR A 76 -2.99 5.03 7.40
N LEU A 77 -2.79 4.78 6.10
CA LEU A 77 -1.55 4.25 5.53
C LEU A 77 -0.84 5.34 4.72
N VAL A 78 0.50 5.33 4.75
CA VAL A 78 1.37 6.24 4.01
C VAL A 78 2.31 5.41 3.12
N PRO A 79 1.92 5.11 1.87
CA PRO A 79 2.80 4.45 0.91
C PRO A 79 3.81 5.43 0.30
N ASP A 80 4.94 4.89 -0.17
CA ASP A 80 5.99 5.62 -0.88
C ASP A 80 5.71 5.63 -2.40
N VAL A 81 4.90 6.59 -2.85
CA VAL A 81 4.47 6.77 -4.26
C VAL A 81 4.41 8.24 -4.66
#